data_AF-A0AAU1FXU6-F1
#
_entry.id   AF-A0AAU1FXU6-F1
#
_cell.length_a   1.000
_cell.length_b   1.000
_cell.length_c   1.000
_cell.angle_alpha   90.00
_cell.angle_beta   90.00
_cell.angle_gamma   90.00
#
_symmetry.space_group_name_H-M   'P 1'
#
loop_
_entity.id
_entity.type
_entity.pdbx_description
1 polymer ?
#
loop_
_entity_poly.entity_id
_entity_poly.type
_entity_poly.pdbx_seq_one_letter_code
_entity_poly.pdbx_strand_id
1 'polypeptide(L)'
;MDDEPLAHWAARRQGRLRKPGELKAITLGTGPLRAAHLDPDAPRMILEWDGFAWQPLTTVHNYAAACQILNPALAPQQSTQPAPKKQPGRHRKP
;
A
#
# COMPACT_ATOMS: atom_id res chain seq x y z
N MET A 1 -25.43 -19.54 20.89
CA MET A 1 -24.77 -18.37 20.30
C MET A 1 -23.81 -17.88 21.35
N ASP A 2 -22.51 -17.99 21.10
CA ASP A 2 -21.50 -17.44 21.99
C ASP A 2 -21.12 -16.06 21.48
N ASP A 3 -21.42 -15.03 22.28
CA ASP A 3 -21.03 -13.66 21.96
C ASP A 3 -19.51 -13.48 22.11
N GLU A 4 -18.90 -12.77 21.16
CA GLU A 4 -17.48 -12.41 21.24
C GLU A 4 -17.25 -11.54 22.49
N PRO A 5 -16.29 -11.90 23.37
CA PRO A 5 -15.94 -11.05 24.51
C PRO A 5 -15.52 -9.65 24.05
N LEU A 6 -16.08 -8.63 24.70
CA LEU A 6 -15.84 -7.21 24.36
C LEU A 6 -14.35 -6.87 24.22
N ALA A 7 -13.50 -7.42 25.09
CA ALA A 7 -12.06 -7.20 25.05
C ALA A 7 -11.42 -7.71 23.75
N HIS A 8 -11.87 -8.86 23.24
CA HIS A 8 -11.37 -9.43 21.99
C HIS A 8 -11.81 -8.57 20.79
N TRP A 9 -13.09 -8.20 20.78
CA TRP A 9 -13.63 -7.30 19.77
C TRP A 9 -12.90 -5.94 19.74
N ALA A 10 -12.66 -5.35 20.92
CA ALA A 10 -11.98 -4.07 21.07
C ALA A 10 -10.52 -4.13 20.61
N ALA A 11 -9.78 -5.16 21.01
CA ALA A 11 -8.38 -5.35 20.58
C ALA A 11 -8.25 -5.51 19.07
N ARG A 12 -9.15 -6.31 18.45
CA ARG A 12 -9.20 -6.49 17.00
C ARG A 12 -9.50 -5.19 16.27
N ARG A 13 -10.34 -4.33 16.82
CA ARG A 13 -10.64 -3.01 16.25
C ARG A 13 -9.48 -2.05 16.41
N GLN A 14 -8.87 -1.99 17.60
CA GLN A 14 -7.69 -1.18 17.88
C GLN A 14 -6.54 -1.53 16.93
N GLY A 15 -6.32 -2.82 16.65
CA GLY A 15 -5.29 -3.28 15.72
C GLY A 15 -5.52 -2.89 14.25
N ARG A 16 -6.73 -2.42 13.88
CA ARG A 16 -7.05 -1.91 12.53
C ARG A 16 -6.96 -0.39 12.42
N LEU A 17 -6.78 0.31 13.55
CA LEU A 17 -6.60 1.74 13.53
C LEU A 17 -5.23 2.09 12.95
N ARG A 18 -5.21 3.15 12.17
CA ARG A 18 -3.97 3.72 11.63
C ARG A 18 -3.13 4.25 12.77
N LYS A 19 -1.82 4.08 12.66
CA LYS A 19 -0.87 4.61 13.64
C LYS A 19 -0.44 6.01 13.20
N PRO A 20 -0.29 6.98 14.12
CA PRO A 20 0.37 8.24 13.79
C PRO A 20 1.72 7.99 13.10
N GLY A 21 2.01 8.75 12.04
CA GLY A 21 3.20 8.56 11.20
C GLY A 21 3.02 7.56 10.05
N GLU A 22 1.87 6.89 9.93
CA GLU A 22 1.58 6.05 8.76
C GLU A 22 1.52 6.92 7.50
N LEU A 23 2.17 6.47 6.43
CA LEU A 23 2.26 7.20 5.17
C LEU A 23 1.36 6.58 4.10
N LYS A 24 0.81 7.43 3.21
CA LYS A 24 0.18 6.98 1.96
C LYS A 24 0.54 7.92 0.82
N ALA A 25 0.37 7.45 -0.41
CA ALA A 25 0.49 8.28 -1.62
C ALA A 25 -0.86 8.42 -2.32
N ILE A 26 -1.13 9.59 -2.88
CA ILE A 26 -2.24 9.83 -3.81
C ILE A 26 -1.69 10.39 -5.13
N THR A 27 -2.26 9.96 -6.26
CA THR A 27 -1.87 10.46 -7.58
C THR A 27 -2.43 11.87 -7.82
N LEU A 28 -1.57 12.79 -8.21
CA LEU A 28 -1.91 14.15 -8.65
C LEU A 28 -2.08 14.12 -10.18
N GLY A 29 -3.26 13.71 -10.64
CA GLY A 29 -3.62 13.66 -12.05
C GLY A 29 -4.94 14.37 -12.31
N THR A 30 -5.22 14.65 -13.58
CA THR A 30 -6.54 15.13 -13.98
C THR A 30 -7.52 13.96 -14.00
N GLY A 31 -8.69 14.16 -13.38
CA GLY A 31 -9.75 13.15 -13.33
C GLY A 31 -9.82 12.37 -12.02
N PRO A 32 -10.54 11.23 -12.01
CA PRO A 32 -10.80 10.48 -10.78
C PRO A 32 -9.53 9.85 -10.21
N LEU A 33 -9.50 9.66 -8.89
CA LEU A 33 -8.40 8.94 -8.24
C LEU A 33 -8.38 7.49 -8.74
N ARG A 34 -7.27 7.09 -9.37
CA ARG A 34 -7.04 5.76 -9.94
C ARG A 34 -6.06 4.96 -9.10
N ALA A 35 -6.03 3.65 -9.33
CA ALA A 35 -5.06 2.76 -8.71
C ALA A 35 -3.62 3.21 -9.06
N ALA A 36 -2.71 3.05 -8.10
CA ALA A 36 -1.38 3.64 -8.18
C ALA A 36 -0.52 3.17 -9.36
N HIS A 37 -0.77 2.00 -9.94
CA HIS A 37 0.00 1.48 -11.07
C HIS A 37 -0.52 1.93 -12.45
N LEU A 38 -1.68 2.59 -12.52
CA LEU A 38 -2.31 2.95 -13.80
C LEU A 38 -1.61 4.13 -14.48
N ASP A 39 -1.08 5.08 -13.70
CA ASP A 39 -0.37 6.26 -14.19
C ASP A 39 0.99 6.37 -13.46
N PRO A 40 1.98 5.50 -13.76
CA PRO A 40 3.21 5.39 -12.99
C PRO A 40 4.03 6.69 -12.98
N ASP A 41 4.01 7.45 -14.07
CA ASP A 41 4.80 8.69 -14.22
C ASP A 41 4.09 9.95 -13.70
N ALA A 42 2.84 9.85 -13.27
CA ALA A 42 2.12 10.99 -12.71
C ALA A 42 2.71 11.42 -11.34
N PRO A 43 2.74 12.72 -11.02
CA PRO A 43 3.19 13.17 -9.71
C PRO A 43 2.28 12.63 -8.60
N ARG A 44 2.82 12.47 -7.39
CA ARG A 44 2.09 11.94 -6.23
C ARG A 44 2.33 12.78 -5.00
N MET A 45 1.29 13.01 -4.22
CA MET A 45 1.39 13.62 -2.90
C MET A 45 1.52 12.51 -1.85
N ILE A 46 2.56 12.60 -1.03
CA ILE A 46 2.72 11.81 0.18
C ILE A 46 1.96 12.49 1.31
N LEU A 47 1.12 11.72 1.99
CA LEU A 47 0.34 12.14 3.13
C LEU A 47 0.76 11.33 4.36
N GLU A 48 0.78 11.97 5.51
CA GLU A 48 1.04 11.36 6.82
C GLU A 48 -0.25 11.37 7.65
N TRP A 49 -0.51 10.28 8.38
CA TRP A 49 -1.59 10.23 9.35
C TRP A 49 -1.14 10.86 10.68
N ASP A 50 -1.78 11.96 11.10
CA ASP A 50 -1.43 12.66 12.35
C ASP A 50 -2.12 12.07 13.60
N GLY A 51 -2.97 11.05 13.41
CA GLY A 51 -3.85 10.50 14.46
C GLY A 51 -5.33 10.86 14.28
N PHE A 52 -5.64 11.87 13.48
CA PHE A 52 -6.99 12.40 13.22
C PHE A 52 -7.29 12.58 11.74
N ALA A 53 -6.34 13.10 10.97
CA ALA A 53 -6.47 13.41 9.55
C ALA A 53 -5.19 13.05 8.77
N TRP A 54 -5.34 12.99 7.45
CA TRP A 54 -4.21 12.87 6.54
C TRP A 54 -3.66 14.26 6.22
N GLN A 55 -2.42 14.53 6.64
CA GLN A 55 -1.74 15.79 6.39
C GLN A 55 -0.80 15.69 5.19
N PRO A 56 -0.69 16.73 4.35
CA PRO A 56 0.29 16.77 3.27
C PRO A 56 1.71 16.84 3.81
N LEU A 57 2.55 15.89 3.39
CA LEU A 57 3.96 15.82 3.79
C LEU A 57 4.89 16.33 2.68
N THR A 58 4.75 15.80 1.46
CA THR A 58 5.58 16.20 0.32
C THR A 58 4.99 15.73 -1.02
N THR A 59 5.49 16.25 -2.14
CA THR A 59 5.15 15.77 -3.49
C THR A 59 6.37 15.11 -4.14
N VAL A 60 6.14 14.01 -4.86
CA VAL A 60 7.15 13.28 -5.63
C VAL A 60 6.74 13.15 -7.10
N HIS A 61 7.72 12.99 -7.98
CA HIS A 61 7.49 13.02 -9.42
C HIS A 61 6.77 11.79 -9.98
N ASN A 62 6.90 10.62 -9.37
CA ASN A 62 6.37 9.38 -9.93
C ASN A 62 6.15 8.29 -8.85
N TYR A 63 5.64 7.14 -9.29
CA TYR A 63 5.32 6.00 -8.45
C TYR A 63 6.54 5.42 -7.76
N ALA A 64 7.66 5.30 -8.48
CA ALA A 64 8.88 4.72 -7.95
C ALA A 64 9.43 5.53 -6.77
N ALA A 65 9.46 6.87 -6.90
CA ALA A 65 9.84 7.77 -5.81
C ALA A 65 8.89 7.66 -4.62
N ALA A 66 7.58 7.52 -4.86
CA ALA A 66 6.62 7.31 -3.78
C ALA A 66 6.88 5.97 -3.04
N CYS A 67 7.16 4.89 -3.76
CA CYS A 67 7.46 3.59 -3.17
C CYS A 67 8.70 3.61 -2.26
N GLN A 68 9.74 4.38 -2.62
CA GLN A 68 10.95 4.53 -1.80
C GLN A 68 10.65 5.19 -0.45
N ILE A 69 9.78 6.20 -0.43
CA ILE A 69 9.37 6.88 0.81
C ILE A 69 8.45 5.99 1.64
N LEU A 70 7.47 5.34 1.01
CA LEU A 70 6.49 4.49 1.71
C LEU A 70 7.10 3.20 2.27
N ASN A 71 8.17 2.70 1.64
CA ASN A 71 8.80 1.44 2.01
C ASN A 71 10.32 1.61 2.10
N PRO A 72 10.82 2.32 3.12
CA PRO A 72 12.26 2.60 3.24
C PRO A 72 13.09 1.30 3.39
N ALA A 73 12.51 0.23 3.94
CA ALA A 73 13.16 -1.09 4.04
C ALA A 73 13.27 -1.84 2.69
N LEU A 74 12.55 -1.41 1.65
CA LEU A 74 12.60 -1.97 0.29
C LEU A 74 13.45 -1.12 -0.67
N ALA A 75 14.15 -0.08 -0.20
CA ALA A 75 15.22 0.55 -0.96
C ALA A 75 16.21 -0.55 -1.39
N PRO A 76 16.63 -0.60 -2.66
CA PRO A 76 17.05 -1.84 -3.31
C PRO A 76 18.29 -2.45 -2.62
N GLN A 77 18.06 -3.47 -1.80
CA GLN A 77 18.88 -4.66 -1.95
C GLN A 77 18.47 -5.27 -3.28
N GLN A 78 19.41 -5.39 -4.22
CA GLN A 78 19.20 -6.00 -5.54
C GLN A 78 18.59 -7.40 -5.36
N SER A 79 17.26 -7.50 -5.32
CA SER A 79 16.58 -8.78 -5.27
C SER A 79 16.57 -9.33 -6.69
N THR A 80 17.52 -10.21 -6.98
CA THR A 80 17.43 -11.18 -8.08
C THR A 80 16.16 -11.98 -7.89
N GLN A 81 15.04 -11.52 -8.47
CA GLN A 81 13.82 -12.32 -8.53
C GLN A 81 14.12 -13.58 -9.35
N PRO A 82 13.96 -14.80 -8.80
CA PRO A 82 14.04 -16.00 -9.60
C PRO A 82 12.85 -16.01 -10.58
N ALA A 83 13.15 -16.25 -11.85
CA ALA A 83 12.15 -16.27 -12.92
C ALA A 83 10.99 -17.25 -12.58
N PRO A 84 9.74 -16.90 -12.91
CA PRO A 84 8.60 -17.78 -12.66
C PRO A 84 8.76 -19.06 -13.48
N LYS A 85 8.96 -20.19 -12.80
CA LYS A 85 8.97 -21.52 -13.43
C LYS A 85 7.55 -21.83 -13.91
N LYS A 86 7.33 -21.76 -15.23
CA LYS A 86 6.10 -22.24 -15.88
C LYS A 86 5.96 -23.73 -15.56
N GLN A 87 5.06 -24.09 -14.66
CA GLN A 87 4.60 -25.47 -14.51
C GLN A 87 3.63 -25.76 -15.66
N PRO A 88 3.87 -26.76 -16.52
CA PRO A 88 2.93 -27.09 -17.60
C PRO A 88 1.62 -27.60 -16.97
N GLY A 89 0.54 -26.85 -17.20
CA GLY A 89 -0.79 -27.21 -16.74
C GLY A 89 -1.23 -28.55 -17.34
N ARG A 90 -1.40 -29.56 -16.49
CA ARG A 90 -2.04 -30.81 -16.87
C ARG A 90 -3.53 -30.52 -17.02
N HIS A 91 -3.98 -30.31 -18.26
CA HIS A 91 -5.41 -30.19 -18.58
C HIS A 91 -6.15 -31.38 -17.95
N ARG A 92 -7.11 -31.09 -17.07
CA ARG A 92 -8.13 -32.08 -16.71
C ARG A 92 -8.97 -32.28 -17.96
N LYS A 93 -8.90 -33.49 -18.51
CA LYS A 93 -9.67 -33.93 -19.68
C LYS A 93 -11.18 -33.84 -19.41
N PRO A 94 -12.00 -33.71 -20.47
CA PRO A 94 -13.41 -33.33 -20.42
C PRO A 94 -14.29 -34.28 -19.62
#